data_AF-I8Z3I5-F1
#
_entry.id   AF-I8Z3I5-F1
#
_cell.length_a   1.000
_cell.length_b   1.000
_cell.length_c   1.000
_cell.angle_alpha   90.00
_cell.angle_beta   90.00
_cell.angle_gamma   90.00
#
_symmetry.space_group_name_H-M   'P 1'
#
loop_
_entity.id
_entity.type
_entity.pdbx_description
1 polymer ?
#
loop_
_entity_poly.entity_id
_entity_poly.type
_entity_poly.pdbx_seq_one_letter_code
_entity_poly.pdbx_strand_id
1 'polypeptide(L)'
;MGKINMHSWIQEKIDTPQRCAIPIMTHPGIEYIHKTVRDAVTNGQIHYEAIQALCDRYPSAAVTVIMDLTVEAEAFGAEIVFPEDEVPSVSGRLLRDEAAIESLEVPALNKGRIPQYLKANMLAAGHITDRPVFAGCIGPYSLAGRLYDMSEIMMLIYINPQAAITLLRKCTDFILRYCMALKATGANGVIMAEPAAGLLSNEDCMQYSSIFIKEIVDKVQDEYFSVILHNCGNTGNCTAAMVYTGSAGYHFGNKIDMADALKEVPSQTLAMGNLDPVSLFKAATPEKMKAETLHLLKETEKYPNFVLSSGCDIPPCTPSENIDAFYEALKEFNQNR
;
A
#
# COMPACT_ATOMS: atom_id res chain seq x y z
N MET A 1 26.90 -4.67 -1.82
CA MET A 1 25.91 -5.23 -0.88
C MET A 1 25.01 -6.18 -1.65
N GLY A 2 24.68 -7.35 -1.09
CA GLY A 2 23.80 -8.33 -1.75
C GLY A 2 22.34 -7.88 -1.73
N LYS A 3 21.53 -8.40 -2.66
CA LYS A 3 20.06 -8.19 -2.64
C LYS A 3 19.47 -8.88 -1.40
N ILE A 4 18.57 -8.19 -0.69
CA ILE A 4 17.85 -8.75 0.46
C ILE A 4 16.93 -9.88 -0.05
N ASN A 5 17.11 -11.09 0.47
CA ASN A 5 16.21 -12.20 0.19
C ASN A 5 14.94 -12.02 1.03
N MET A 6 13.81 -11.80 0.36
CA MET A 6 12.54 -11.48 1.00
C MET A 6 11.89 -12.67 1.67
N HIS A 7 12.11 -13.90 1.19
CA HIS A 7 11.63 -15.10 1.90
C HIS A 7 12.35 -15.22 3.25
N SER A 8 13.67 -15.05 3.27
CA SER A 8 14.46 -15.06 4.51
C SER A 8 14.08 -13.91 5.44
N TRP A 9 13.88 -12.70 4.91
CA TRP A 9 13.47 -11.55 5.72
C TRP A 9 12.09 -11.75 6.35
N ILE A 10 11.10 -12.24 5.60
CA ILE A 10 9.76 -12.57 6.13
C ILE A 10 9.87 -13.63 7.22
N GLN A 11 10.58 -14.73 6.95
CA GLN A 11 10.76 -15.81 7.92
C GLN A 11 11.43 -15.30 9.20
N GLU A 12 12.46 -14.45 9.08
CA GLU A 12 13.12 -13.82 10.23
C GLU A 12 12.13 -12.99 11.07
N LYS A 13 11.22 -12.24 10.44
CA LYS A 13 10.19 -11.46 11.16
C LYS A 13 9.14 -12.32 11.83
N ILE A 14 8.87 -13.52 11.33
CA ILE A 14 7.94 -14.48 11.94
C ILE A 14 8.64 -15.23 13.09
N ASP A 15 9.90 -15.63 12.92
CA ASP A 15 10.62 -16.45 13.89
C ASP A 15 11.12 -15.68 15.11
N THR A 16 11.31 -14.36 14.97
CA THR A 16 11.76 -13.52 16.08
C THR A 16 10.64 -13.30 17.11
N PRO A 17 10.94 -13.39 18.43
CA PRO A 17 9.95 -13.06 19.46
C PRO A 17 9.63 -11.55 19.50
N GLN A 18 10.50 -10.73 18.92
CA GLN A 18 10.40 -9.27 18.89
C GLN A 18 9.43 -8.82 17.79
N ARG A 19 8.58 -7.85 18.09
CA ARG A 19 7.71 -7.22 17.11
C ARG A 19 8.46 -6.17 16.31
N CYS A 20 8.03 -5.98 15.08
CA CYS A 20 8.50 -4.88 14.24
C CYS A 20 7.33 -4.02 13.77
N ALA A 21 7.65 -2.81 13.29
CA ALA A 21 6.67 -1.90 12.76
C ALA A 21 7.01 -1.43 11.35
N ILE A 22 5.98 -1.25 10.52
CA ILE A 22 6.07 -0.73 9.16
C ILE A 22 4.88 0.21 8.92
N PRO A 23 4.79 1.37 9.60
CA PRO A 23 3.70 2.32 9.36
C PRO A 23 3.84 2.99 7.99
N ILE A 24 2.71 3.30 7.36
CA ILE A 24 2.69 4.05 6.09
C ILE A 24 2.71 5.55 6.44
N MET A 25 3.83 6.22 6.15
CA MET A 25 4.10 7.60 6.58
C MET A 25 4.46 8.51 5.40
N THR A 26 3.57 8.72 4.44
CA THR A 26 3.86 9.60 3.29
C THR A 26 4.14 11.04 3.71
N HIS A 27 3.22 11.64 4.49
CA HIS A 27 3.22 13.08 4.73
C HIS A 27 4.32 13.56 5.71
N PRO A 28 4.58 12.89 6.85
CA PRO A 28 5.56 13.38 7.81
C PRO A 28 6.96 13.55 7.21
N GLY A 29 7.39 12.68 6.30
CA GLY A 29 8.69 12.79 5.64
C GLY A 29 8.81 14.03 4.74
N ILE A 30 7.73 14.40 4.06
CA ILE A 30 7.65 15.59 3.21
C ILE A 30 7.79 16.87 4.06
N GLU A 31 7.11 16.88 5.21
CA GLU A 31 7.15 18.02 6.15
C GLU A 31 8.54 18.19 6.78
N TYR A 32 9.24 17.10 7.10
CA TYR A 32 10.59 17.14 7.67
C TYR A 32 11.63 17.76 6.73
N ILE A 33 11.42 17.68 5.42
CA ILE A 33 12.29 18.31 4.42
C ILE A 33 11.79 19.68 3.97
N HIS A 34 10.74 20.21 4.62
CA HIS A 34 10.12 21.50 4.33
C HIS A 34 9.66 21.63 2.85
N LYS A 35 9.04 20.57 2.33
CA LYS A 35 8.46 20.52 0.99
C LYS A 35 6.94 20.37 1.05
N THR A 36 6.29 20.55 -0.09
CA THR A 36 4.85 20.33 -0.24
C THR A 36 4.55 18.93 -0.75
N VAL A 37 3.31 18.47 -0.58
CA VAL A 37 2.83 17.20 -1.19
C VAL A 37 3.06 17.24 -2.70
N ARG A 38 2.71 18.34 -3.36
CA ARG A 38 2.93 18.53 -4.80
C ARG A 38 4.40 18.35 -5.20
N ASP A 39 5.35 18.91 -4.46
CA ASP A 39 6.78 18.76 -4.75
C ASP A 39 7.19 17.28 -4.73
N ALA A 40 6.78 16.56 -3.69
CA ALA A 40 7.15 15.16 -3.50
C ALA A 40 6.51 14.26 -4.57
N VAL A 41 5.23 14.45 -4.90
CA VAL A 41 4.53 13.58 -5.85
C VAL A 41 4.83 13.92 -7.32
N THR A 42 5.58 14.98 -7.61
CA THR A 42 5.95 15.39 -8.98
C THR A 42 7.47 15.39 -9.24
N ASN A 43 8.30 15.22 -8.21
CA ASN A 43 9.76 15.19 -8.34
C ASN A 43 10.35 13.99 -7.59
N GLY A 44 10.86 13.01 -8.34
CA GLY A 44 11.39 11.77 -7.77
C GLY A 44 12.61 11.95 -6.85
N GLN A 45 13.33 13.08 -6.94
CA GLN A 45 14.41 13.39 -6.00
C GLN A 45 13.85 13.82 -4.64
N ILE A 46 12.87 14.75 -4.64
CA ILE A 46 12.21 15.23 -3.42
C ILE A 46 11.44 14.10 -2.74
N HIS A 47 10.79 13.26 -3.54
CA HIS A 47 10.15 12.02 -3.08
C HIS A 47 11.13 11.15 -2.29
N TYR A 48 12.31 10.86 -2.86
CA TYR A 48 13.34 10.08 -2.18
C TYR A 48 13.85 10.76 -0.91
N GLU A 49 14.09 12.08 -0.94
CA GLU A 49 14.57 12.83 0.23
C GLU A 49 13.58 12.75 1.41
N ALA A 50 12.27 12.80 1.13
CA ALA A 50 11.23 12.64 2.14
C ALA A 50 11.28 11.24 2.78
N ILE A 51 11.52 10.21 1.96
CA ILE A 51 11.67 8.82 2.43
C ILE A 51 12.93 8.67 3.30
N GLN A 52 14.06 9.23 2.85
CA GLN A 52 15.32 9.17 3.58
C GLN A 52 15.19 9.83 4.95
N ALA A 53 14.53 11.00 5.03
CA ALA A 53 14.31 11.71 6.29
C ALA A 53 13.54 10.85 7.32
N LEU A 54 12.58 10.03 6.87
CA LEU A 54 11.87 9.09 7.74
C LEU A 54 12.76 7.92 8.19
N CYS A 55 13.58 7.39 7.28
CA CYS A 55 14.48 6.29 7.59
C CYS A 55 15.54 6.67 8.62
N ASP A 56 16.02 7.92 8.56
CA ASP A 56 17.01 8.46 9.50
C ASP A 56 16.41 8.66 10.90
N ARG A 57 15.11 8.97 10.97
CA ARG A 57 14.42 9.28 12.24
C ARG A 57 13.81 8.05 12.91
N TYR A 58 13.30 7.10 12.14
CA TYR A 58 12.45 6.02 12.66
C TYR A 58 12.96 4.60 12.33
N PRO A 59 12.91 3.67 13.30
CA PRO A 59 13.39 2.30 13.12
C PRO A 59 12.35 1.38 12.44
N SER A 60 11.70 1.87 11.38
CA SER A 60 10.76 1.06 10.59
C SER A 60 11.48 -0.16 9.99
N ALA A 61 10.90 -1.35 10.07
CA ALA A 61 11.54 -2.58 9.61
C ALA A 61 11.64 -2.71 8.08
N ALA A 62 10.85 -1.92 7.36
CA ALA A 62 10.97 -1.72 5.92
C ALA A 62 10.59 -0.28 5.56
N VAL A 63 10.99 0.15 4.37
CA VAL A 63 10.67 1.45 3.83
C VAL A 63 9.40 1.36 2.99
N THR A 64 8.47 2.30 3.17
CA THR A 64 7.31 2.48 2.29
C THR A 64 7.49 3.74 1.47
N VAL A 65 7.58 3.59 0.15
CA VAL A 65 7.68 4.72 -0.78
C VAL A 65 6.33 5.43 -0.87
N ILE A 66 6.32 6.77 -1.03
CA ILE A 66 5.08 7.55 -1.21
C ILE A 66 4.25 6.92 -2.34
N MET A 67 2.97 6.73 -2.04
CA MET A 67 1.98 6.16 -2.96
C MET A 67 0.89 7.20 -3.24
N ASP A 68 0.60 7.38 -4.52
CA ASP A 68 -0.46 8.26 -5.01
C ASP A 68 -1.29 7.46 -6.03
N LEU A 69 -2.53 7.17 -5.67
CA LEU A 69 -3.44 6.31 -6.44
C LEU A 69 -3.96 6.98 -7.73
N THR A 70 -3.45 8.15 -8.09
CA THR A 70 -3.77 8.85 -9.35
C THR A 70 -2.69 8.71 -10.42
N VAL A 71 -1.48 8.25 -10.07
CA VAL A 71 -0.33 8.23 -10.99
C VAL A 71 -0.58 7.28 -12.16
N GLU A 72 -1.15 6.11 -11.88
CA GLU A 72 -1.50 5.13 -12.90
C GLU A 72 -2.67 5.64 -13.75
N ALA A 73 -3.70 6.25 -13.14
CA ALA A 73 -4.82 6.83 -13.86
C ALA A 73 -4.38 7.98 -14.80
N GLU A 74 -3.47 8.84 -14.34
CA GLU A 74 -2.84 9.90 -15.14
C GLU A 74 -2.11 9.33 -16.36
N ALA A 75 -1.42 8.20 -16.21
CA ALA A 75 -0.73 7.55 -17.33
C ALA A 75 -1.69 7.09 -18.43
N PHE A 76 -2.93 6.70 -18.07
CA PHE A 76 -4.02 6.40 -19.01
C PHE A 76 -4.66 7.67 -19.60
N GLY A 77 -4.32 8.85 -19.10
CA GLY A 77 -4.83 10.14 -19.58
C GLY A 77 -5.98 10.72 -18.75
N ALA A 78 -6.23 10.19 -17.54
CA ALA A 78 -7.19 10.81 -16.63
C ALA A 78 -6.69 12.20 -16.18
N GLU A 79 -7.62 13.15 -16.06
CA GLU A 79 -7.31 14.50 -15.58
C GLU A 79 -7.12 14.49 -14.07
N ILE A 80 -6.01 15.05 -13.59
CA ILE A 80 -5.66 15.06 -12.16
C ILE A 80 -5.77 16.47 -11.61
N VAL A 81 -6.51 16.61 -10.52
CA VAL A 81 -6.57 17.81 -9.69
C VAL A 81 -5.52 17.68 -8.59
N PHE A 82 -4.74 18.75 -8.41
CA PHE A 82 -3.71 18.84 -7.38
C PHE A 82 -4.07 19.98 -6.41
N PRO A 83 -4.79 19.67 -5.31
CA PRO A 83 -4.99 20.61 -4.22
C PRO A 83 -3.64 21.05 -3.61
N GLU A 84 -3.61 22.18 -2.90
CA GLU A 84 -2.37 22.67 -2.29
C GLU A 84 -1.89 21.77 -1.13
N ASP A 85 -2.82 21.29 -0.29
CA ASP A 85 -2.52 20.59 0.96
C ASP A 85 -3.05 19.14 1.02
N GLU A 86 -3.47 18.57 -0.11
CA GLU A 86 -4.03 17.22 -0.19
C GLU A 86 -3.36 16.39 -1.29
N VAL A 87 -3.52 15.07 -1.18
CA VAL A 87 -3.11 14.16 -2.25
C VAL A 87 -3.93 14.41 -3.53
N PRO A 88 -3.35 14.18 -4.71
CA PRO A 88 -4.07 14.42 -5.96
C PRO A 88 -5.32 13.54 -6.09
N SER A 89 -6.28 14.02 -6.88
CA SER A 89 -7.52 13.27 -7.17
C SER A 89 -7.82 13.28 -8.66
N VAL A 90 -8.55 12.27 -9.13
CA VAL A 90 -9.03 12.22 -10.52
C VAL A 90 -10.26 13.12 -10.66
N SER A 91 -10.27 13.96 -11.69
CA SER A 91 -11.43 14.77 -12.07
C SER A 91 -12.37 13.97 -12.97
N GLY A 92 -13.61 13.78 -12.51
CA GLY A 92 -14.64 13.09 -13.29
C GLY A 92 -14.29 11.63 -13.61
N ARG A 93 -14.63 11.21 -14.83
CA ARG A 93 -14.31 9.86 -15.36
C ARG A 93 -13.72 9.95 -16.75
N LEU A 94 -12.69 9.13 -17.01
CA LEU A 94 -12.05 9.02 -18.33
C LEU A 94 -12.94 8.23 -19.28
N LEU A 95 -13.49 7.13 -18.79
CA LEU A 95 -14.30 6.18 -19.55
C LEU A 95 -15.78 6.40 -19.22
N ARG A 96 -16.65 6.31 -20.23
CA ARG A 96 -18.08 6.60 -20.07
C ARG A 96 -18.99 5.43 -20.47
N ASP A 97 -18.47 4.49 -21.25
CA ASP A 97 -19.21 3.36 -21.81
C ASP A 97 -18.27 2.23 -22.24
N GLU A 98 -18.88 1.16 -22.75
CA GLU A 98 -18.20 -0.06 -23.20
C GLU A 98 -17.29 0.20 -24.42
N ALA A 99 -17.70 1.06 -25.35
CA ALA A 99 -16.90 1.40 -26.51
C ALA A 99 -15.61 2.14 -26.10
N ALA A 100 -15.69 3.00 -25.08
CA ALA A 100 -14.51 3.63 -24.47
C ALA A 100 -13.60 2.59 -23.80
N ILE A 101 -14.15 1.59 -23.12
CA ILE A 101 -13.35 0.48 -22.54
C ILE A 101 -12.65 -0.31 -23.65
N GLU A 102 -13.35 -0.67 -24.71
CA GLU A 102 -12.80 -1.45 -25.83
C GLU A 102 -11.66 -0.70 -26.54
N SER A 103 -11.84 0.59 -26.79
CA SER A 103 -10.86 1.46 -27.45
C SER A 103 -9.71 1.92 -26.56
N LEU A 104 -9.82 1.78 -25.23
CA LEU A 104 -8.77 2.19 -24.30
C LEU A 104 -7.44 1.49 -24.58
N GLU A 105 -6.39 2.24 -24.87
CA GLU A 105 -5.05 1.67 -25.03
C GLU A 105 -4.32 1.59 -23.69
N VAL A 106 -3.56 0.51 -23.48
CA VAL A 106 -2.68 0.39 -22.30
C VAL A 106 -1.44 1.25 -22.54
N PRO A 107 -1.21 2.31 -21.76
CA PRO A 107 -0.14 3.27 -22.02
C PRO A 107 1.26 2.69 -21.77
N ALA A 108 2.27 3.42 -22.22
CA ALA A 108 3.67 3.15 -21.88
C ALA A 108 4.02 3.78 -20.51
N LEU A 109 5.01 3.20 -19.82
CA LEU A 109 5.46 3.66 -18.49
C LEU A 109 6.24 4.99 -18.51
N ASN A 110 6.42 5.62 -19.68
CA ASN A 110 7.00 6.95 -19.80
C ASN A 110 5.94 8.08 -19.81
N LYS A 111 4.67 7.76 -19.54
CA LYS A 111 3.54 8.70 -19.49
C LYS A 111 3.28 9.18 -18.06
N GLY A 112 2.66 10.36 -17.96
CA GLY A 112 2.30 10.99 -16.68
C GLY A 112 3.49 11.11 -15.75
N ARG A 113 3.26 10.91 -14.45
CA ARG A 113 4.30 10.95 -13.41
C ARG A 113 5.03 9.64 -13.15
N ILE A 114 4.70 8.54 -13.86
CA ILE A 114 5.36 7.23 -13.66
C ILE A 114 6.90 7.32 -13.65
N PRO A 115 7.59 8.07 -14.53
CA PRO A 115 9.04 8.19 -14.49
C PRO A 115 9.60 8.77 -13.19
N GLN A 116 8.87 9.67 -12.52
CA GLN A 116 9.28 10.27 -11.26
C GLN A 116 9.20 9.26 -10.12
N TYR A 117 8.16 8.42 -10.11
CA TYR A 117 8.01 7.33 -9.15
C TYR A 117 9.07 6.25 -9.36
N LEU A 118 9.36 5.86 -10.61
CA LEU A 118 10.47 4.96 -10.91
C LEU A 118 11.82 5.53 -10.47
N LYS A 119 12.05 6.83 -10.68
CA LYS A 119 13.25 7.53 -10.20
C LYS A 119 13.36 7.50 -8.67
N ALA A 120 12.28 7.78 -7.95
CA ALA A 120 12.25 7.76 -6.49
C ALA A 120 12.57 6.36 -5.93
N ASN A 121 11.94 5.32 -6.50
CA ASN A 121 12.18 3.93 -6.11
C ASN A 121 13.63 3.48 -6.39
N MET A 122 14.20 3.90 -7.52
CA MET A 122 15.61 3.64 -7.84
C MET A 122 16.56 4.32 -6.85
N LEU A 123 16.30 5.58 -6.49
CA LEU A 123 17.09 6.30 -5.50
C LEU A 123 16.98 5.66 -4.12
N ALA A 124 15.77 5.34 -3.68
CA ALA A 124 15.52 4.70 -2.39
C ALA A 124 16.22 3.34 -2.29
N ALA A 125 16.02 2.45 -3.26
CA ALA A 125 16.67 1.14 -3.28
C ALA A 125 18.21 1.21 -3.43
N GLY A 126 18.72 2.26 -4.07
CA GLY A 126 20.16 2.46 -4.25
C GLY A 126 20.90 2.97 -3.01
N HIS A 127 20.21 3.73 -2.15
CA HIS A 127 20.83 4.38 -0.98
C HIS A 127 20.44 3.71 0.35
N ILE A 128 19.22 3.18 0.46
CA ILE A 128 18.71 2.51 1.65
C ILE A 128 18.92 1.00 1.47
N THR A 129 19.97 0.47 2.11
CA THR A 129 20.45 -0.90 1.87
C THR A 129 20.44 -1.78 3.12
N ASP A 130 20.10 -1.21 4.28
CA ASP A 130 20.02 -1.91 5.57
C ASP A 130 18.67 -2.61 5.81
N ARG A 131 17.64 -2.32 5.00
CA ARG A 131 16.30 -2.90 5.11
C ARG A 131 15.55 -2.89 3.77
N PRO A 132 14.48 -3.70 3.61
CA PRO A 132 13.71 -3.74 2.37
C PRO A 132 13.07 -2.40 2.00
N VAL A 133 13.02 -2.10 0.70
CA VAL A 133 12.26 -0.98 0.14
C VAL A 133 11.03 -1.49 -0.60
N PHE A 134 9.85 -1.09 -0.14
CA PHE A 134 8.57 -1.36 -0.79
C PHE A 134 8.12 -0.15 -1.61
N ALA A 135 7.97 -0.36 -2.91
CA ALA A 135 7.27 0.56 -3.80
C ALA A 135 5.77 0.66 -3.45
N GLY A 136 5.06 1.61 -4.08
CA GLY A 136 3.60 1.70 -4.04
C GLY A 136 3.00 1.59 -5.45
N CYS A 137 1.87 0.90 -5.56
CA CYS A 137 1.01 0.96 -6.74
C CYS A 137 -0.45 0.73 -6.39
N ILE A 138 -1.35 1.18 -7.24
CA ILE A 138 -2.78 0.82 -7.16
C ILE A 138 -3.04 -0.60 -7.69
N GLY A 139 -4.04 -1.28 -7.14
CA GLY A 139 -4.52 -2.56 -7.68
C GLY A 139 -5.46 -2.41 -8.89
N PRO A 140 -5.66 -3.48 -9.69
CA PRO A 140 -6.44 -3.41 -10.93
C PRO A 140 -7.88 -2.92 -10.76
N TYR A 141 -8.58 -3.33 -9.70
CA TYR A 141 -10.00 -2.97 -9.52
C TYR A 141 -10.17 -1.50 -9.13
N SER A 142 -9.30 -1.01 -8.26
CA SER A 142 -9.25 0.39 -7.84
C SER A 142 -8.83 1.28 -8.99
N LEU A 143 -7.89 0.85 -9.84
CA LEU A 143 -7.55 1.59 -11.07
C LEU A 143 -8.75 1.66 -12.02
N ALA A 144 -9.46 0.55 -12.23
CA ALA A 144 -10.68 0.55 -13.03
C ALA A 144 -11.70 1.54 -12.49
N GLY A 145 -11.90 1.59 -11.17
CA GLY A 145 -12.76 2.58 -10.52
C GLY A 145 -12.28 4.04 -10.68
N ARG A 146 -10.97 4.29 -10.73
CA ARG A 146 -10.43 5.62 -11.05
C ARG A 146 -10.63 6.02 -12.51
N LEU A 147 -10.66 5.07 -13.44
CA LEU A 147 -10.85 5.34 -14.86
C LEU A 147 -12.32 5.44 -15.26
N TYR A 148 -13.19 4.62 -14.67
CA TYR A 148 -14.60 4.44 -15.06
C TYR A 148 -15.60 5.14 -14.12
N ASP A 149 -15.15 5.64 -12.97
CA ASP A 149 -15.93 6.00 -11.77
C ASP A 149 -16.23 4.79 -10.86
N MET A 150 -16.17 5.05 -9.55
CA MET A 150 -16.33 4.05 -8.49
C MET A 150 -17.74 3.46 -8.42
N SER A 151 -18.77 4.29 -8.57
CA SER A 151 -20.16 3.82 -8.51
C SER A 151 -20.49 3.06 -9.80
N GLU A 152 -19.97 3.54 -10.92
CA GLU A 152 -20.21 2.96 -12.24
C GLU A 152 -19.54 1.60 -12.40
N ILE A 153 -18.29 1.41 -11.92
CA ILE A 153 -17.63 0.10 -11.99
C ILE A 153 -18.33 -0.94 -11.13
N MET A 154 -18.86 -0.54 -9.96
CA MET A 154 -19.68 -1.42 -9.11
C MET A 154 -20.98 -1.84 -9.77
N MET A 155 -21.60 -0.97 -10.57
CA MET A 155 -22.75 -1.37 -11.38
C MET A 155 -22.35 -2.23 -12.57
N LEU A 156 -21.23 -1.90 -13.23
CA LEU A 156 -20.74 -2.56 -14.44
C LEU A 156 -20.53 -4.06 -14.22
N ILE A 157 -19.99 -4.47 -13.07
CA ILE A 157 -19.79 -5.89 -12.75
C ILE A 157 -21.09 -6.70 -12.71
N TYR A 158 -22.26 -6.06 -12.54
CA TYR A 158 -23.57 -6.72 -12.59
C TYR A 158 -24.24 -6.59 -13.94
N ILE A 159 -24.22 -5.40 -14.55
CA ILE A 159 -24.98 -5.13 -15.78
C ILE A 159 -24.24 -5.58 -17.06
N ASN A 160 -22.90 -5.56 -17.05
CA ASN A 160 -22.07 -6.06 -18.13
C ASN A 160 -20.71 -6.58 -17.58
N PRO A 161 -20.70 -7.80 -17.02
CA PRO A 161 -19.48 -8.40 -16.48
C PRO A 161 -18.33 -8.49 -17.49
N GLN A 162 -18.61 -8.64 -18.78
CA GLN A 162 -17.56 -8.77 -19.79
C GLN A 162 -16.85 -7.43 -20.03
N ALA A 163 -17.60 -6.33 -20.08
CA ALA A 163 -16.99 -4.99 -20.16
C ALA A 163 -16.10 -4.72 -18.94
N ALA A 164 -16.58 -5.06 -17.73
CA ALA A 164 -15.79 -4.95 -16.51
C ALA A 164 -14.49 -5.78 -16.58
N ILE A 165 -14.58 -7.06 -16.97
CA ILE A 165 -13.42 -7.95 -17.13
C ILE A 165 -12.44 -7.37 -18.16
N THR A 166 -12.93 -6.81 -19.26
CA THR A 166 -12.08 -6.20 -20.30
C THR A 166 -11.29 -5.01 -19.75
N LEU A 167 -11.94 -4.13 -18.98
CA LEU A 167 -11.26 -3.02 -18.30
C LEU A 167 -10.24 -3.52 -17.27
N LEU A 168 -10.61 -4.50 -16.46
CA LEU A 168 -9.74 -5.09 -15.44
C LEU A 168 -8.51 -5.75 -16.06
N ARG A 169 -8.64 -6.42 -17.21
CA ARG A 169 -7.51 -6.97 -17.97
C ARG A 169 -6.53 -5.88 -18.39
N LYS A 170 -7.01 -4.76 -18.93
CA LYS A 170 -6.17 -3.62 -19.32
C LYS A 170 -5.45 -2.98 -18.12
N CYS A 171 -6.15 -2.83 -17.00
CA CYS A 171 -5.55 -2.36 -15.75
C CYS A 171 -4.48 -3.34 -15.25
N THR A 172 -4.76 -4.64 -15.26
CA THR A 172 -3.84 -5.70 -14.84
C THR A 172 -2.57 -5.71 -15.69
N ASP A 173 -2.70 -5.59 -17.02
CA ASP A 173 -1.56 -5.55 -17.94
C ASP A 173 -0.65 -4.34 -17.66
N PHE A 174 -1.24 -3.18 -17.38
CA PHE A 174 -0.48 -1.99 -16.99
C PHE A 174 0.24 -2.18 -15.65
N ILE A 175 -0.49 -2.61 -14.61
CA ILE A 175 0.06 -2.78 -13.26
C ILE A 175 1.15 -3.86 -13.25
N LEU A 176 0.97 -4.96 -13.96
CA LEU A 176 2.01 -5.98 -14.12
C LEU A 176 3.30 -5.39 -14.69
N ARG A 177 3.21 -4.65 -15.80
CA ARG A 177 4.37 -3.99 -16.42
C ARG A 177 5.01 -2.99 -15.45
N TYR A 178 4.19 -2.27 -14.69
CA TYR A 178 4.68 -1.31 -13.71
C TYR A 178 5.38 -1.98 -12.53
N CYS A 179 4.82 -3.05 -11.95
CA CYS A 179 5.46 -3.86 -10.91
C CYS A 179 6.81 -4.43 -11.40
N MET A 180 6.89 -4.91 -12.64
CA MET A 180 8.16 -5.35 -13.23
C MET A 180 9.19 -4.21 -13.34
N ALA A 181 8.75 -2.99 -13.69
CA ALA A 181 9.62 -1.82 -13.72
C ALA A 181 10.08 -1.39 -12.32
N LEU A 182 9.19 -1.42 -11.32
CA LEU A 182 9.51 -1.18 -9.91
C LEU A 182 10.52 -2.21 -9.38
N LYS A 183 10.32 -3.49 -9.70
CA LYS A 183 11.31 -4.54 -9.40
C LYS A 183 12.67 -4.26 -10.05
N ALA A 184 12.68 -3.74 -11.28
CA ALA A 184 13.91 -3.40 -11.99
C ALA A 184 14.64 -2.18 -11.39
N THR A 185 13.98 -1.32 -10.59
CA THR A 185 14.67 -0.24 -9.86
C THR A 185 15.49 -0.74 -8.69
N GLY A 186 15.34 -2.02 -8.31
CA GLY A 186 16.00 -2.61 -7.15
C GLY A 186 15.13 -2.64 -5.90
N ALA A 187 13.88 -2.15 -5.95
CA ALA A 187 12.93 -2.30 -4.85
C ALA A 187 12.73 -3.78 -4.49
N ASN A 188 12.53 -4.07 -3.21
CA ASN A 188 12.36 -5.42 -2.69
C ASN A 188 10.90 -5.89 -2.70
N GLY A 189 9.99 -5.05 -3.16
CA GLY A 189 8.59 -5.40 -3.26
C GLY A 189 7.72 -4.20 -3.58
N VAL A 190 6.42 -4.43 -3.52
CA VAL A 190 5.40 -3.40 -3.70
C VAL A 190 4.27 -3.59 -2.70
N ILE A 191 3.81 -2.49 -2.12
CA ILE A 191 2.51 -2.41 -1.47
C ILE A 191 1.50 -2.05 -2.56
N MET A 192 0.62 -3.01 -2.87
CA MET A 192 -0.46 -2.83 -3.84
C MET A 192 -1.74 -2.44 -3.10
N ALA A 193 -2.23 -1.22 -3.31
CA ALA A 193 -3.43 -0.72 -2.67
C ALA A 193 -4.68 -1.00 -3.49
N GLU A 194 -5.58 -1.80 -2.92
CA GLU A 194 -6.84 -2.21 -3.55
C GLU A 194 -8.07 -1.84 -2.69
N PRO A 195 -8.24 -0.57 -2.27
CA PRO A 195 -9.31 -0.17 -1.36
C PRO A 195 -10.71 -0.35 -1.94
N ALA A 196 -10.87 -0.18 -3.26
CA ALA A 196 -12.17 -0.29 -3.93
C ALA A 196 -12.75 -1.71 -3.86
N ALA A 197 -11.91 -2.73 -3.96
CA ALA A 197 -12.36 -4.13 -3.87
C ALA A 197 -12.83 -4.48 -2.46
N GLY A 198 -12.35 -3.77 -1.43
CA GLY A 198 -12.81 -3.92 -0.05
C GLY A 198 -14.30 -3.61 0.15
N LEU A 199 -14.90 -2.87 -0.77
CA LEU A 199 -16.33 -2.51 -0.74
C LEU A 199 -17.24 -3.60 -1.32
N LEU A 200 -16.67 -4.67 -1.88
CA LEU A 200 -17.39 -5.77 -2.51
C LEU A 200 -17.69 -6.91 -1.53
N SER A 201 -18.60 -7.81 -1.92
CA SER A 201 -18.73 -9.11 -1.26
C SER A 201 -17.43 -9.92 -1.39
N ASN A 202 -17.23 -10.96 -0.58
CA ASN A 202 -16.06 -11.82 -0.71
C ASN A 202 -16.00 -12.47 -2.11
N GLU A 203 -17.13 -12.90 -2.64
CA GLU A 203 -17.27 -13.54 -3.95
C GLU A 203 -16.95 -12.55 -5.09
N ASP A 204 -17.50 -11.34 -5.05
CA ASP A 204 -17.25 -10.33 -6.07
C ASP A 204 -15.80 -9.81 -5.99
N CYS A 205 -15.26 -9.63 -4.77
CA CYS A 205 -13.86 -9.29 -4.57
C CYS A 205 -12.94 -10.36 -5.18
N MET A 206 -13.27 -11.65 -4.96
CA MET A 206 -12.54 -12.76 -5.56
C MET A 206 -12.54 -12.65 -7.09
N GLN A 207 -13.73 -12.54 -7.68
CA GLN A 207 -13.94 -12.61 -9.13
C GLN A 207 -13.41 -11.37 -9.88
N TYR A 208 -13.54 -10.18 -9.31
CA TYR A 208 -13.23 -8.93 -10.01
C TYR A 208 -11.94 -8.25 -9.54
N SER A 209 -11.32 -8.74 -8.46
CA SER A 209 -10.03 -8.22 -7.99
C SER A 209 -9.01 -9.33 -7.76
N SER A 210 -9.29 -10.28 -6.86
CA SER A 210 -8.26 -11.21 -6.39
C SER A 210 -7.68 -12.10 -7.48
N ILE A 211 -8.46 -12.54 -8.46
CA ILE A 211 -7.92 -13.33 -9.60
C ILE A 211 -6.92 -12.54 -10.44
N PHE A 212 -7.10 -11.22 -10.57
CA PHE A 212 -6.22 -10.35 -11.35
C PHE A 212 -4.96 -10.00 -10.56
N ILE A 213 -5.10 -9.73 -9.26
CA ILE A 213 -3.96 -9.54 -8.37
C ILE A 213 -3.12 -10.81 -8.29
N LYS A 214 -3.76 -11.98 -8.18
CA LYS A 214 -3.06 -13.27 -8.17
C LYS A 214 -2.19 -13.45 -9.41
N GLU A 215 -2.68 -13.07 -10.59
CA GLU A 215 -1.88 -13.13 -11.82
C GLU A 215 -0.62 -12.25 -11.73
N ILE A 216 -0.73 -11.05 -11.13
CA ILE A 216 0.43 -10.18 -10.93
C ILE A 216 1.39 -10.81 -9.92
N VAL A 217 0.88 -11.26 -8.76
CA VAL A 217 1.66 -11.94 -7.71
C VAL A 217 2.44 -13.12 -8.30
N ASP A 218 1.77 -14.03 -8.99
CA ASP A 218 2.37 -15.24 -9.57
C ASP A 218 3.48 -14.91 -10.59
N LYS A 219 3.46 -13.73 -11.21
CA LYS A 219 4.46 -13.29 -12.21
C LYS A 219 5.62 -12.49 -11.61
N VAL A 220 5.39 -11.71 -10.57
CA VAL A 220 6.41 -10.76 -10.05
C VAL A 220 7.03 -11.19 -8.73
N GLN A 221 6.30 -11.95 -7.92
CA GLN A 221 6.75 -12.35 -6.58
C GLN A 221 7.82 -13.45 -6.68
N ASP A 222 8.97 -13.23 -6.03
CA ASP A 222 10.04 -14.21 -5.92
C ASP A 222 10.93 -13.95 -4.69
N GLU A 223 12.07 -14.63 -4.61
CA GLU A 223 13.04 -14.50 -3.52
C GLU A 223 13.52 -13.08 -3.24
N TYR A 224 13.37 -12.14 -4.17
CA TYR A 224 13.89 -10.77 -4.06
C TYR A 224 12.83 -9.68 -4.23
N PHE A 225 11.58 -10.06 -4.52
CA PHE A 225 10.48 -9.13 -4.70
C PHE A 225 9.19 -9.68 -4.10
N SER A 226 8.64 -9.01 -3.09
CA SER A 226 7.39 -9.40 -2.43
C SER A 226 6.23 -8.49 -2.79
N VAL A 227 5.03 -9.05 -2.96
CA VAL A 227 3.79 -8.26 -3.05
C VAL A 227 3.13 -8.24 -1.67
N ILE A 228 2.86 -7.04 -1.16
CA ILE A 228 2.04 -6.82 0.03
C ILE A 228 0.71 -6.23 -0.41
N LEU A 229 -0.39 -6.94 -0.18
CA LEU A 229 -1.72 -6.47 -0.57
C LEU A 229 -2.32 -5.60 0.54
N HIS A 230 -2.52 -4.32 0.24
CA HIS A 230 -3.20 -3.38 1.12
C HIS A 230 -4.67 -3.22 0.74
N ASN A 231 -5.58 -3.36 1.71
CA ASN A 231 -7.00 -3.05 1.50
C ASN A 231 -7.62 -2.45 2.77
N CYS A 232 -7.81 -1.13 2.76
CA CYS A 232 -8.47 -0.42 3.85
C CYS A 232 -10.00 -0.35 3.75
N GLY A 233 -10.58 -0.79 2.62
CA GLY A 233 -12.02 -0.93 2.45
C GLY A 233 -12.58 -2.22 3.07
N ASN A 234 -11.73 -3.25 3.23
CA ASN A 234 -12.12 -4.49 3.89
C ASN A 234 -12.40 -4.25 5.37
N THR A 235 -13.62 -4.55 5.80
CA THR A 235 -14.05 -4.47 7.21
C THR A 235 -14.25 -5.86 7.84
N GLY A 236 -13.74 -6.91 7.19
CA GLY A 236 -13.92 -8.32 7.54
C GLY A 236 -14.74 -9.09 6.50
N ASN A 237 -15.34 -8.38 5.54
CA ASN A 237 -16.22 -8.94 4.51
C ASN A 237 -15.48 -9.68 3.38
N CYS A 238 -14.18 -9.46 3.16
CA CYS A 238 -13.47 -10.04 2.01
C CYS A 238 -12.02 -10.49 2.33
N THR A 239 -11.73 -10.83 3.60
CA THR A 239 -10.40 -11.27 4.02
C THR A 239 -9.95 -12.54 3.29
N ALA A 240 -10.83 -13.54 3.16
CA ALA A 240 -10.54 -14.76 2.39
C ALA A 240 -10.19 -14.46 0.91
N ALA A 241 -10.88 -13.52 0.27
CA ALA A 241 -10.56 -13.07 -1.08
C ALA A 241 -9.19 -12.39 -1.16
N MET A 242 -8.80 -11.59 -0.15
CA MET A 242 -7.44 -11.04 -0.08
C MET A 242 -6.41 -12.17 0.02
N VAL A 243 -6.62 -13.12 0.94
CA VAL A 243 -5.69 -14.24 1.19
C VAL A 243 -5.48 -15.09 -0.06
N TYR A 244 -6.54 -15.34 -0.84
CA TYR A 244 -6.46 -16.11 -2.08
C TYR A 244 -5.41 -15.61 -3.09
N THR A 245 -5.06 -14.31 -3.06
CA THR A 245 -4.07 -13.74 -3.98
C THR A 245 -2.68 -14.38 -3.87
N GLY A 246 -2.35 -15.01 -2.73
CA GLY A 246 -1.02 -15.58 -2.48
C GLY A 246 0.09 -14.53 -2.26
N SER A 247 -0.31 -13.29 -1.95
CA SER A 247 0.63 -12.22 -1.60
C SER A 247 1.49 -12.61 -0.40
N ALA A 248 2.75 -12.16 -0.39
CA ALA A 248 3.69 -12.43 0.70
C ALA A 248 3.29 -11.80 2.05
N GLY A 249 2.41 -10.80 2.00
CA GLY A 249 1.74 -10.27 3.18
C GLY A 249 0.49 -9.45 2.85
N TYR A 250 -0.25 -9.12 3.90
CA TYR A 250 -1.53 -8.44 3.83
C TYR A 250 -1.56 -7.29 4.81
N HIS A 251 -1.92 -6.10 4.33
CA HIS A 251 -2.03 -4.89 5.14
C HIS A 251 -3.49 -4.45 5.23
N PHE A 252 -3.99 -4.29 6.45
CA PHE A 252 -5.41 -4.09 6.72
C PHE A 252 -5.74 -2.66 7.18
N GLY A 253 -6.94 -2.19 6.83
CA GLY A 253 -7.50 -0.92 7.28
C GLY A 253 -7.84 -0.88 8.76
N ASN A 254 -8.00 0.31 9.34
CA ASN A 254 -8.32 0.52 10.76
C ASN A 254 -9.74 0.13 11.17
N LYS A 255 -10.60 -0.26 10.24
CA LYS A 255 -12.00 -0.63 10.51
C LYS A 255 -12.22 -2.12 10.75
N ILE A 256 -11.30 -2.97 10.32
CA ILE A 256 -11.38 -4.42 10.53
C ILE A 256 -10.88 -4.80 11.93
N ASP A 257 -11.43 -5.86 12.50
CA ASP A 257 -10.85 -6.51 13.67
C ASP A 257 -9.57 -7.27 13.26
N MET A 258 -8.43 -6.81 13.75
CA MET A 258 -7.13 -7.37 13.39
C MET A 258 -6.96 -8.81 13.89
N ALA A 259 -7.53 -9.15 15.05
CA ALA A 259 -7.40 -10.48 15.63
C ALA A 259 -8.23 -11.52 14.86
N ASP A 260 -9.35 -11.11 14.26
CA ASP A 260 -10.14 -11.92 13.33
C ASP A 260 -9.44 -12.08 11.99
N ALA A 261 -8.92 -10.99 11.40
CA ALA A 261 -8.16 -11.05 10.15
C ALA A 261 -6.95 -12.01 10.26
N LEU A 262 -6.23 -11.96 11.40
CA LEU A 262 -5.09 -12.85 11.69
C LEU A 262 -5.46 -14.35 11.75
N LYS A 263 -6.73 -14.71 12.01
CA LYS A 263 -7.16 -16.12 11.98
C LYS A 263 -7.26 -16.66 10.55
N GLU A 264 -7.53 -15.78 9.59
CA GLU A 264 -7.69 -16.13 8.18
C GLU A 264 -6.36 -16.05 7.41
N VAL A 265 -5.43 -15.22 7.86
CA VAL A 265 -4.11 -15.07 7.23
C VAL A 265 -3.22 -16.29 7.51
N PRO A 266 -2.60 -16.91 6.49
CA PRO A 266 -1.65 -17.99 6.70
C PRO A 266 -0.48 -17.58 7.60
N SER A 267 -0.13 -18.43 8.57
CA SER A 267 0.91 -18.13 9.57
C SER A 267 2.31 -17.90 9.00
N GLN A 268 2.55 -18.28 7.75
CA GLN A 268 3.82 -18.09 7.02
C GLN A 268 3.87 -16.78 6.21
N THR A 269 2.82 -15.95 6.29
CA THR A 269 2.72 -14.67 5.57
C THR A 269 2.52 -13.53 6.56
N LEU A 270 3.02 -12.34 6.25
CA LEU A 270 2.92 -11.20 7.16
C LEU A 270 1.50 -10.63 7.17
N ALA A 271 1.00 -10.26 8.34
CA ALA A 271 -0.23 -9.50 8.51
C ALA A 271 0.08 -8.16 9.19
N MET A 272 -0.24 -7.06 8.53
CA MET A 272 0.17 -5.71 8.92
C MET A 272 -1.03 -4.85 9.27
N GLY A 273 -0.92 -4.03 10.31
CA GLY A 273 -1.94 -3.05 10.67
C GLY A 273 -2.08 -2.84 12.17
N ASN A 274 -3.15 -2.21 12.63
CA ASN A 274 -4.04 -1.39 11.81
C ASN A 274 -4.49 -0.12 12.55
N LEU A 275 -3.60 0.49 13.35
CA LEU A 275 -3.95 1.66 14.15
C LEU A 275 -4.48 2.82 13.29
N ASP A 276 -5.55 3.47 13.76
CA ASP A 276 -6.25 4.52 13.00
C ASP A 276 -5.33 5.73 12.70
N PRO A 277 -5.07 6.04 11.41
CA PRO A 277 -4.19 7.14 11.03
C PRO A 277 -4.69 8.53 11.45
N VAL A 278 -6.01 8.71 11.56
CA VAL A 278 -6.60 10.01 11.86
C VAL A 278 -6.86 10.15 13.36
N SER A 279 -7.62 9.22 13.93
CA SER A 279 -8.06 9.36 15.32
C SER A 279 -6.94 9.11 16.33
N LEU A 280 -5.92 8.30 15.99
CA LEU A 280 -4.78 8.04 16.85
C LEU A 280 -3.57 8.88 16.46
N PHE A 281 -3.01 8.67 15.27
CA PHE A 281 -1.76 9.36 14.90
C PHE A 281 -1.94 10.89 14.85
N LYS A 282 -2.99 11.40 14.19
CA LYS A 282 -3.17 12.84 14.03
C LYS A 282 -3.84 13.53 15.22
N ALA A 283 -4.89 12.93 15.79
CA ALA A 283 -5.77 13.62 16.73
C ALA A 283 -5.60 13.25 18.21
N ALA A 284 -5.00 12.10 18.53
CA ALA A 284 -4.86 11.69 19.92
C ALA A 284 -3.69 12.40 20.62
N THR A 285 -3.61 12.23 21.94
CA THR A 285 -2.41 12.59 22.70
C THR A 285 -1.37 11.46 22.62
N PRO A 286 -0.08 11.76 22.85
CA PRO A 286 0.97 10.74 22.88
C PRO A 286 0.67 9.58 23.84
N GLU A 287 0.07 9.87 25.01
CA GLU A 287 -0.29 8.86 26.00
C GLU A 287 -1.36 7.90 25.46
N LYS A 288 -2.37 8.43 24.77
CA LYS A 288 -3.42 7.62 24.15
C LYS A 288 -2.87 6.79 23.00
N MET A 289 -2.02 7.39 22.15
CA MET A 289 -1.34 6.67 21.06
C MET A 289 -0.51 5.50 21.60
N LYS A 290 0.28 5.72 22.66
CA LYS A 290 1.06 4.69 23.32
C LYS A 290 0.17 3.57 23.89
N ALA A 291 -0.90 3.93 24.59
CA ALA A 291 -1.82 2.98 25.20
C ALA A 291 -2.52 2.07 24.18
N GLU A 292 -3.05 2.64 23.09
CA GLU A 292 -3.71 1.89 22.02
C GLU A 292 -2.72 0.99 21.25
N THR A 293 -1.49 1.47 21.05
CA THR A 293 -0.43 0.65 20.43
C THR A 293 -0.11 -0.58 21.29
N LEU A 294 0.07 -0.39 22.61
CA LEU A 294 0.29 -1.50 23.54
C LEU A 294 -0.89 -2.46 23.62
N HIS A 295 -2.12 -1.94 23.52
CA HIS A 295 -3.33 -2.75 23.49
C HIS A 295 -3.33 -3.68 22.27
N LEU A 296 -3.17 -3.13 21.07
CA LEU A 296 -3.13 -3.91 19.82
C LEU A 296 -1.99 -4.96 19.84
N LEU A 297 -0.81 -4.59 20.32
CA LEU A 297 0.32 -5.51 20.44
C LEU A 297 0.02 -6.69 21.39
N LYS A 298 -0.70 -6.46 22.49
CA LYS A 298 -1.13 -7.50 23.42
C LYS A 298 -2.23 -8.38 22.82
N GLU A 299 -3.21 -7.81 22.13
CA GLU A 299 -4.29 -8.57 21.49
C GLU A 299 -3.77 -9.51 20.40
N THR A 300 -2.75 -9.07 19.67
CA THR A 300 -2.12 -9.81 18.58
C THR A 300 -0.93 -10.66 19.03
N GLU A 301 -0.65 -10.71 20.34
CA GLU A 301 0.57 -11.26 20.92
C GLU A 301 0.87 -12.70 20.47
N LYS A 302 -0.18 -13.52 20.33
CA LYS A 302 -0.09 -14.94 19.96
C LYS A 302 0.19 -15.21 18.47
N TYR A 303 0.14 -14.18 17.62
CA TYR A 303 0.31 -14.33 16.16
C TYR A 303 1.71 -13.87 15.75
N PRO A 304 2.71 -14.76 15.60
CA PRO A 304 4.10 -14.36 15.32
C PRO A 304 4.26 -13.56 14.03
N ASN A 305 3.39 -13.80 13.04
CA ASN A 305 3.39 -13.12 11.76
C ASN A 305 2.75 -11.72 11.74
N PHE A 306 2.30 -11.21 12.89
CA PHE A 306 1.81 -9.84 13.00
C PHE A 306 2.93 -8.80 12.98
N VAL A 307 2.75 -7.78 12.13
CA VAL A 307 3.59 -6.59 12.02
C VAL A 307 2.75 -5.36 12.37
N LEU A 308 3.23 -4.57 13.32
CA LEU A 308 2.54 -3.37 13.76
C LEU A 308 2.56 -2.31 12.65
N SER A 309 1.42 -1.74 12.30
CA SER A 309 1.34 -0.66 11.31
C SER A 309 0.17 0.29 11.59
N SER A 310 0.18 1.43 10.92
CA SER A 310 -1.02 2.24 10.71
C SER A 310 -2.02 1.46 9.84
N GLY A 311 -3.31 1.79 9.90
CA GLY A 311 -4.33 1.16 9.06
C GLY A 311 -4.32 1.66 7.61
N CYS A 312 -3.74 2.83 7.39
CA CYS A 312 -3.56 3.45 6.07
C CYS A 312 -2.43 4.48 6.18
N ASP A 313 -2.29 5.32 5.18
CA ASP A 313 -1.35 6.43 5.17
C ASP A 313 -1.67 7.43 6.29
N ILE A 314 -0.63 7.90 6.98
CA ILE A 314 -0.73 8.89 8.05
C ILE A 314 -0.90 10.28 7.42
N PRO A 315 -1.94 11.04 7.80
CA PRO A 315 -2.30 12.30 7.15
C PRO A 315 -1.30 13.44 7.43
N PRO A 316 -1.36 14.54 6.65
CA PRO A 316 -0.58 15.75 6.91
C PRO A 316 -0.87 16.34 8.30
N CYS A 317 0.11 17.09 8.80
CA CYS A 317 0.11 17.74 10.11
C CYS A 317 -0.04 16.75 11.28
N THR A 318 0.52 15.56 11.14
CA THR A 318 0.57 14.58 12.23
C THR A 318 1.67 14.96 13.22
N PRO A 319 1.36 15.15 14.53
CA PRO A 319 2.37 15.47 15.54
C PRO A 319 3.43 14.38 15.64
N SER A 320 4.71 14.75 15.62
CA SER A 320 5.79 13.76 15.72
C SER A 320 5.81 13.04 17.06
N GLU A 321 5.32 13.69 18.11
CA GLU A 321 5.19 13.12 19.46
C GLU A 321 4.29 11.88 19.47
N ASN A 322 3.28 11.83 18.60
CA ASN A 322 2.42 10.65 18.45
C ASN A 322 3.16 9.50 17.73
N ILE A 323 3.95 9.82 16.70
CA ILE A 323 4.77 8.82 16.01
C ILE A 323 5.85 8.28 16.98
N ASP A 324 6.46 9.16 17.76
CA ASP A 324 7.45 8.80 18.78
C ASP A 324 6.82 7.89 19.85
N ALA A 325 5.62 8.21 20.33
CA ALA A 325 4.87 7.39 21.29
C ALA A 325 4.48 6.00 20.74
N PHE A 326 4.17 5.90 19.45
CA PHE A 326 3.94 4.62 18.75
C PHE A 326 5.18 3.72 18.80
N TYR A 327 6.36 4.27 18.48
CA TYR A 327 7.61 3.50 18.56
C TYR A 327 8.06 3.22 19.99
N GLU A 328 7.75 4.11 20.94
CA GLU A 328 8.01 3.89 22.36
C GLU A 328 7.19 2.71 22.90
N ALA A 329 5.89 2.62 22.54
CA ALA A 329 5.05 1.47 22.88
C ALA A 329 5.61 0.16 22.31
N LEU A 330 6.05 0.16 21.04
CA LEU A 330 6.68 -1.01 20.43
C LEU A 330 7.92 -1.44 21.21
N LYS A 331 8.80 -0.49 21.55
CA LYS A 331 10.02 -0.76 22.32
C LYS A 331 9.70 -1.33 23.70
N GLU A 332 8.73 -0.75 24.40
CA GLU A 332 8.29 -1.23 25.72
C GLU A 332 7.73 -2.66 25.66
N PHE A 333 6.88 -2.95 24.66
CA PHE A 333 6.35 -4.29 24.47
C PHE A 333 7.46 -5.32 24.25
N ASN A 334 8.45 -4.98 23.43
CA ASN A 334 9.58 -5.80 23.07
C ASN A 334 10.58 -6.05 24.20
N GLN A 335 10.76 -5.09 25.12
CA GLN A 335 11.65 -5.23 26.28
C GLN A 335 11.14 -6.27 27.30
N ASN A 336 9.86 -6.58 27.28
CA ASN A 336 9.22 -7.50 28.22
C ASN A 336 9.17 -8.95 27.69
N ARG A 337 9.93 -9.30 26.64
CA ARG A 337 9.86 -10.60 25.94
C ARG A 337 11.21 -11.21 25.64
#